data_AF-A0A529GJW4-F1
#
_entry.id   AF-A0A529GJW4-F1
#
_cell.length_a   1.000
_cell.length_b   1.000
_cell.length_c   1.000
_cell.angle_alpha   90.00
_cell.angle_beta   90.00
_cell.angle_gamma   90.00
#
_symmetry.space_group_name_H-M   'P 1'
#
loop_
_entity.id
_entity.type
_entity.pdbx_description
1 polymer ?
#
loop_
_entity_poly.entity_id
_entity_poly.type
_entity_poly.pdbx_seq_one_letter_code
_entity_poly.pdbx_strand_id
1 'polypeptide(L)'
;HGTGPGAGERPYTDYDLANCTGGNCDRRAEYLKSASGLLVSDLREMVNNWKEDGAARKNLVDGDANAGISTIFTGMGSLSYGELAGERMKLGLLLHDPEEEHDCFSDNTYNSHLYDAVGIRAAYHASYTRLDGTVVSGPSVSDMVKVADPAIDKELSDKLDASVAKMQAIKARALAGEAYDQQIAEGNTEGNATVQAAIDALIDQTKSIERAVGSLKLNSIAFEGSDSLDAPDKVFK
;
A
#
# COMPACT_ATOMS: atom_id res chain seq x y z
N HIS A 1 -21.03 -9.98 -1.51
CA HIS A 1 -20.68 -10.45 -2.87
C HIS A 1 -20.99 -9.38 -3.90
N GLY A 2 -20.06 -9.14 -4.82
CA GLY A 2 -20.12 -7.94 -5.66
C GLY A 2 -19.94 -6.72 -4.76
N THR A 3 -20.88 -5.76 -4.85
CA THR A 3 -20.96 -4.61 -3.93
C THR A 3 -21.99 -4.80 -2.80
N GLY A 4 -22.59 -5.99 -2.71
CA GLY A 4 -23.41 -6.39 -1.58
C GLY A 4 -22.55 -6.99 -0.46
N PRO A 5 -23.05 -7.09 0.79
CA PRO A 5 -22.25 -7.59 1.91
C PRO A 5 -21.74 -9.02 1.68
N GLY A 6 -20.55 -9.32 2.20
CA GLY A 6 -20.04 -10.67 2.42
C GLY A 6 -18.82 -11.08 1.59
N ALA A 7 -17.81 -11.58 2.32
CA ALA A 7 -16.56 -12.17 1.83
C ALA A 7 -16.73 -13.55 1.18
N GLY A 8 -15.60 -14.16 0.77
CA GLY A 8 -15.55 -15.51 0.24
C GLY A 8 -15.97 -16.58 1.26
N GLU A 9 -16.92 -17.43 0.87
CA GLU A 9 -17.53 -18.45 1.75
C GLU A 9 -16.95 -19.86 1.57
N ARG A 10 -15.74 -19.99 1.01
CA ARG A 10 -15.16 -21.32 0.75
C ARG A 10 -14.90 -22.05 2.08
N PRO A 11 -15.56 -23.19 2.36
CA PRO A 11 -15.41 -23.87 3.64
C PRO A 11 -14.06 -24.58 3.72
N TYR A 12 -13.53 -24.77 4.93
CA TYR A 12 -12.28 -25.51 5.13
C TYR A 12 -12.37 -26.97 4.66
N THR A 13 -13.57 -27.56 4.65
CA THR A 13 -13.85 -28.92 4.15
C THR A 13 -13.57 -29.06 2.65
N ASP A 14 -13.41 -27.94 1.94
CA ASP A 14 -12.98 -27.91 0.55
C ASP A 14 -11.48 -28.25 0.37
N TYR A 15 -10.75 -28.36 1.48
CA TYR A 15 -9.35 -28.79 1.59
C TYR A 15 -9.18 -30.06 2.45
N ASP A 16 -10.27 -30.59 3.02
CA ASP A 16 -10.25 -31.78 3.87
C ASP A 16 -10.36 -33.04 3.00
N LEU A 17 -9.33 -33.88 3.04
CA LEU A 17 -9.29 -35.13 2.28
C LEU A 17 -10.27 -36.19 2.81
N ALA A 18 -10.63 -36.12 4.09
CA ALA A 18 -11.54 -37.08 4.73
C ALA A 18 -13.01 -36.65 4.61
N ASN A 19 -13.28 -35.35 4.65
CA ASN A 19 -14.64 -34.79 4.64
C ASN A 19 -14.87 -33.86 3.44
N CYS A 20 -14.44 -34.28 2.25
CA CYS A 20 -14.45 -33.43 1.07
C CYS A 20 -15.87 -33.06 0.61
N THR A 21 -16.21 -31.76 0.68
CA THR A 21 -17.54 -31.26 0.28
C THR A 21 -17.61 -30.68 -1.14
N GLY A 22 -16.48 -30.39 -1.80
CA GLY A 22 -16.45 -29.72 -3.12
C GLY A 22 -15.70 -30.46 -4.24
N GLY A 23 -15.47 -31.77 -4.07
CA GLY A 23 -15.05 -32.71 -5.12
C GLY A 23 -13.56 -32.72 -5.53
N ASN A 24 -12.83 -31.61 -5.35
CA ASN A 24 -11.41 -31.48 -5.75
C ASN A 24 -10.49 -31.18 -4.56
N CYS A 25 -10.78 -31.73 -3.38
CA CYS A 25 -10.11 -31.34 -2.14
C CYS A 25 -8.63 -31.70 -2.09
N ASP A 26 -8.23 -32.80 -2.73
CA ASP A 26 -6.84 -33.21 -2.94
C ASP A 26 -6.05 -32.14 -3.69
N ARG A 27 -6.55 -31.73 -4.87
CA ARG A 27 -5.93 -30.71 -5.70
C ARG A 27 -5.92 -29.35 -5.03
N ARG A 28 -6.99 -28.97 -4.32
CA ARG A 28 -7.04 -27.69 -3.59
C ARG A 28 -6.09 -27.67 -2.40
N ALA A 29 -5.96 -28.78 -1.66
CA ALA A 29 -5.00 -28.91 -0.58
C ALA A 29 -3.56 -28.84 -1.10
N GLU A 30 -3.26 -29.52 -2.21
CA GLU A 30 -1.94 -29.46 -2.86
C GLU A 30 -1.60 -28.05 -3.34
N TYR A 31 -2.55 -27.36 -3.97
CA TYR A 31 -2.36 -25.98 -4.40
C TYR A 31 -2.10 -25.06 -3.21
N LEU A 32 -2.92 -25.11 -2.15
CA LEU A 32 -2.74 -24.27 -0.96
C LEU A 32 -1.37 -24.50 -0.31
N LYS A 33 -0.94 -25.77 -0.20
CA LYS A 33 0.39 -26.11 0.31
C LYS A 33 1.51 -25.60 -0.58
N SER A 34 1.35 -25.68 -1.90
CA SER A 34 2.38 -25.24 -2.86
C SER A 34 2.49 -23.72 -2.88
N ALA A 35 1.37 -23.00 -2.96
CA ALA A 35 1.32 -21.55 -2.93
C ALA A 35 1.86 -20.98 -1.61
N SER A 36 1.46 -21.54 -0.46
CA SER A 36 2.00 -21.11 0.84
C SER A 36 3.49 -21.46 1.00
N GLY A 37 3.94 -22.60 0.45
CA GLY A 37 5.34 -22.96 0.39
C GLY A 37 6.18 -21.97 -0.40
N LEU A 38 5.69 -21.52 -1.57
CA LEU A 38 6.32 -20.49 -2.38
C LEU A 38 6.35 -19.14 -1.65
N LEU A 39 5.23 -18.71 -1.07
CA LEU A 39 5.16 -17.48 -0.27
C LEU A 39 6.21 -17.45 0.86
N VAL A 40 6.35 -18.55 1.60
CA VAL A 40 7.38 -18.65 2.66
C VAL A 40 8.79 -18.61 2.08
N SER A 41 9.01 -19.19 0.89
CA SER A 41 10.29 -19.12 0.19
C SER A 41 10.63 -17.68 -0.20
N ASP A 42 9.71 -16.98 -0.84
CA ASP A 42 9.90 -15.61 -1.32
C ASP A 42 10.12 -14.63 -0.15
N LEU A 43 9.36 -14.77 0.93
CA LEU A 43 9.56 -13.98 2.16
C LEU A 43 10.94 -14.24 2.79
N ARG A 44 11.43 -15.49 2.78
CA ARG A 44 12.78 -15.81 3.27
C ARG A 44 13.86 -15.19 2.38
N GLU A 45 13.68 -15.23 1.07
CA GLU A 45 14.58 -14.55 0.13
C GLU A 45 14.61 -13.04 0.40
N MET A 46 13.44 -12.40 0.51
CA MET A 46 13.33 -10.99 0.84
C MET A 46 14.05 -10.64 2.14
N VAL A 47 13.81 -11.41 3.22
CA VAL A 47 14.51 -11.20 4.50
C VAL A 47 16.03 -11.37 4.34
N ASN A 48 16.49 -12.37 3.58
CA ASN A 48 17.92 -12.60 3.35
C ASN A 48 18.57 -11.46 2.55
N ASN A 49 17.86 -10.87 1.59
CA ASN A 49 18.35 -9.72 0.81
C ASN A 49 18.61 -8.47 1.68
N TRP A 50 17.94 -8.35 2.82
CA TRP A 50 18.06 -7.20 3.75
C TRP A 50 18.94 -7.47 4.99
N LYS A 51 19.47 -8.68 5.16
CA LYS A 51 20.49 -8.98 6.19
C LYS A 51 21.75 -8.14 5.97
N GLU A 52 22.64 -8.08 6.97
CA GLU A 52 23.88 -7.30 6.94
C GLU A 52 24.72 -7.56 5.68
N ASP A 53 24.79 -8.81 5.23
CA ASP A 53 25.52 -9.23 4.04
C ASP A 53 24.63 -9.43 2.80
N GLY A 54 23.32 -9.14 2.90
CA GLY A 54 22.32 -9.32 1.86
C GLY A 54 22.49 -8.36 0.68
N ALA A 55 22.11 -8.83 -0.51
CA ALA A 55 22.37 -8.11 -1.76
C ALA A 55 21.69 -6.73 -1.83
N ALA A 56 20.42 -6.62 -1.40
CA ALA A 56 19.69 -5.35 -1.41
C ALA A 56 20.30 -4.35 -0.43
N ARG A 57 20.62 -4.79 0.80
CA ARG A 57 21.25 -3.92 1.79
C ARG A 57 22.61 -3.43 1.31
N LYS A 58 23.49 -4.34 0.86
CA LYS A 58 24.83 -3.99 0.34
C LYS A 58 24.76 -2.99 -0.80
N ASN A 59 23.85 -3.18 -1.75
CA ASN A 59 23.68 -2.25 -2.87
C ASN A 59 23.45 -0.80 -2.37
N LEU A 60 22.64 -0.64 -1.32
CA LEU A 60 22.34 0.67 -0.74
C LEU A 60 23.49 1.24 0.11
N VAL A 61 24.14 0.43 0.97
CA VAL A 61 25.18 0.94 1.87
C VAL A 61 26.56 1.09 1.23
N ASP A 62 26.89 0.25 0.24
CA ASP A 62 28.19 0.31 -0.45
C ASP A 62 28.15 1.28 -1.64
N GLY A 63 26.95 1.72 -2.03
CA GLY A 63 26.71 2.65 -3.13
C GLY A 63 26.88 4.12 -2.77
N ASP A 64 26.48 4.98 -3.71
CA ASP A 64 26.42 6.42 -3.48
C ASP A 64 25.28 6.78 -2.50
N ALA A 65 25.58 7.58 -1.48
CA ALA A 65 24.61 7.92 -0.44
C ALA A 65 23.40 8.69 -1.00
N ASN A 66 23.61 9.60 -1.97
CA ASN A 66 22.51 10.33 -2.59
C ASN A 66 21.64 9.38 -3.42
N ALA A 67 22.22 8.40 -4.10
CA ALA A 67 21.45 7.35 -4.77
C ALA A 67 20.58 6.56 -3.79
N GLY A 68 21.11 6.16 -2.63
CA GLY A 68 20.34 5.47 -1.60
C GLY A 68 19.19 6.31 -1.02
N ILE A 69 19.41 7.61 -0.79
CA ILE A 69 18.37 8.55 -0.37
C ILE A 69 17.31 8.71 -1.47
N SER A 70 17.73 8.86 -2.73
CA SER A 70 16.82 8.91 -3.87
C SER A 70 15.97 7.64 -3.95
N THR A 71 16.52 6.46 -3.70
CA THR A 71 15.74 5.20 -3.69
C THR A 71 14.61 5.23 -2.67
N ILE A 72 14.84 5.80 -1.47
CA ILE A 72 13.80 5.94 -0.44
C ILE A 72 12.66 6.83 -0.97
N PHE A 73 12.97 8.02 -1.50
CA PHE A 73 11.97 8.93 -2.03
C PHE A 73 11.25 8.37 -3.27
N THR A 74 11.96 7.66 -4.15
CA THR A 74 11.37 6.96 -5.30
C THR A 74 10.35 5.92 -4.85
N GLY A 75 10.70 5.09 -3.86
CA GLY A 75 9.77 4.11 -3.31
C GLY A 75 8.54 4.76 -2.67
N MET A 76 8.75 5.83 -1.88
CA MET A 76 7.64 6.56 -1.27
C MET A 76 6.70 7.18 -2.32
N GLY A 77 7.23 7.86 -3.32
CA GLY A 77 6.43 8.52 -4.35
C GLY A 77 5.73 7.54 -5.29
N SER A 78 6.41 6.48 -5.72
CA SER A 78 5.83 5.46 -6.61
C SER A 78 4.72 4.68 -5.90
N LEU A 79 4.94 4.28 -4.65
CA LEU A 79 3.89 3.64 -3.86
C LEU A 79 2.72 4.60 -3.61
N SER A 80 2.98 5.88 -3.34
CA SER A 80 1.91 6.87 -3.11
C SER A 80 1.04 7.09 -4.35
N TYR A 81 1.66 7.34 -5.51
CA TYR A 81 0.98 7.84 -6.70
C TYR A 81 0.50 6.72 -7.62
N GLY A 82 1.40 6.11 -8.40
CA GLY A 82 1.02 5.13 -9.41
C GLY A 82 0.34 3.91 -8.81
N GLU A 83 0.97 3.32 -7.79
CA GLU A 83 0.51 2.05 -7.22
C GLU A 83 -0.73 2.21 -6.33
N LEU A 84 -0.62 2.94 -5.21
CA LEU A 84 -1.69 2.97 -4.22
C LEU A 84 -2.84 3.87 -4.65
N ALA A 85 -2.56 5.13 -4.98
CA ALA A 85 -3.61 6.06 -5.38
C ALA A 85 -4.23 5.67 -6.72
N GLY A 86 -3.41 5.26 -7.70
CA GLY A 86 -3.84 4.92 -9.04
C GLY A 86 -4.41 3.50 -9.12
N GLU A 87 -3.53 2.52 -9.32
CA GLU A 87 -3.90 1.15 -9.66
C GLU A 87 -4.79 0.50 -8.60
N ARG A 88 -4.46 0.61 -7.30
CA ARG A 88 -5.17 -0.11 -6.24
C ARG A 88 -6.47 0.57 -5.77
N MET A 89 -6.60 1.87 -5.95
CA MET A 89 -7.72 2.64 -5.41
C MET A 89 -8.57 3.32 -6.48
N LYS A 90 -7.95 4.12 -7.35
CA LYS A 90 -8.69 4.96 -8.30
C LYS A 90 -9.37 4.11 -9.38
N LEU A 91 -8.74 3.05 -9.85
CA LEU A 91 -9.30 2.18 -10.88
C LEU A 91 -10.65 1.58 -10.44
N GLY A 92 -10.67 0.85 -9.31
CA GLY A 92 -11.91 0.27 -8.78
C GLY A 92 -12.98 1.32 -8.44
N LEU A 93 -12.59 2.50 -7.95
CA LEU A 93 -13.51 3.60 -7.71
C LEU A 93 -14.13 4.18 -9.00
N LEU A 94 -13.36 4.27 -10.09
CA LEU A 94 -13.83 4.77 -11.38
C LEU A 94 -14.79 3.79 -12.07
N LEU A 95 -14.48 2.50 -11.98
CA LEU A 95 -15.27 1.44 -12.60
C LEU A 95 -16.46 1.00 -11.73
N HIS A 96 -16.46 1.36 -10.44
CA HIS A 96 -17.34 0.79 -9.42
C HIS A 96 -17.28 -0.74 -9.40
N ASP A 97 -16.10 -1.30 -9.71
CA ASP A 97 -15.88 -2.72 -9.89
C ASP A 97 -15.22 -3.32 -8.63
N PRO A 98 -15.92 -4.18 -7.88
CA PRO A 98 -15.35 -4.88 -6.73
C PRO A 98 -14.28 -5.91 -7.10
N GLU A 99 -14.16 -6.32 -8.37
CA GLU A 99 -13.09 -7.22 -8.81
C GLU A 99 -11.74 -6.49 -8.95
N GLU A 100 -11.75 -5.16 -9.03
CA GLU A 100 -10.55 -4.31 -8.98
C GLU A 100 -10.09 -4.03 -7.54
N GLU A 101 -10.80 -4.56 -6.53
CA GLU A 101 -10.40 -4.48 -5.13
C GLU A 101 -9.34 -5.55 -4.78
N HIS A 102 -8.22 -5.11 -4.20
CA HIS A 102 -7.04 -5.95 -3.90
C HIS A 102 -7.32 -7.23 -3.08
N ASP A 103 -8.07 -7.15 -1.98
CA ASP A 103 -8.34 -8.28 -1.07
C ASP A 103 -9.82 -8.71 -1.04
N CYS A 104 -10.53 -8.57 -2.17
CA CYS A 104 -11.98 -8.73 -2.31
C CYS A 104 -12.55 -10.04 -1.72
N PHE A 105 -11.79 -11.15 -1.73
CA PHE A 105 -12.26 -12.42 -1.15
C PHE A 105 -12.26 -12.45 0.37
N SER A 106 -11.54 -11.54 1.03
CA SER A 106 -11.34 -11.54 2.49
C SER A 106 -11.90 -10.30 3.19
N ASP A 107 -12.50 -9.37 2.43
CA ASP A 107 -12.95 -8.06 2.88
C ASP A 107 -11.87 -7.29 3.67
N ASN A 108 -10.60 -7.46 3.31
CA ASN A 108 -9.47 -6.93 4.11
C ASN A 108 -8.76 -5.73 3.47
N THR A 109 -9.24 -5.25 2.33
CA THR A 109 -8.55 -4.25 1.51
C THR A 109 -8.30 -2.94 2.23
N TYR A 110 -9.21 -2.54 3.12
CA TYR A 110 -9.03 -1.35 3.97
C TYR A 110 -7.77 -1.44 4.85
N ASN A 111 -7.37 -2.64 5.30
CA ASN A 111 -6.15 -2.82 6.09
C ASN A 111 -4.92 -2.74 5.19
N SER A 112 -4.93 -3.40 4.03
CA SER A 112 -3.80 -3.35 3.09
C SER A 112 -3.49 -1.92 2.67
N HIS A 113 -4.50 -1.15 2.26
CA HIS A 113 -4.34 0.27 1.93
C HIS A 113 -3.84 1.13 3.10
N LEU A 114 -4.36 0.89 4.30
CA LEU A 114 -3.92 1.61 5.50
C LEU A 114 -2.45 1.32 5.82
N TYR A 115 -2.02 0.07 5.74
CA TYR A 115 -0.66 -0.30 6.11
C TYR A 115 0.37 0.07 5.03
N ASP A 116 -0.04 0.18 3.75
CA ASP A 116 0.78 0.82 2.72
C ASP A 116 1.03 2.30 3.05
N ALA A 117 -0.02 3.07 3.40
CA ALA A 117 0.12 4.47 3.82
C ALA A 117 0.97 4.64 5.09
N VAL A 118 0.78 3.77 6.08
CA VAL A 118 1.61 3.74 7.30
C VAL A 118 3.06 3.42 6.97
N GLY A 119 3.32 2.52 6.02
CA GLY A 119 4.66 2.18 5.53
C GLY A 119 5.38 3.36 4.90
N ILE A 120 4.69 4.14 4.05
CA ILE A 120 5.24 5.35 3.44
C ILE A 120 5.65 6.37 4.54
N ARG A 121 4.77 6.61 5.52
CA ARG A 121 5.09 7.50 6.65
C ARG A 121 6.26 6.99 7.48
N ALA A 122 6.30 5.68 7.75
CA ALA A 122 7.39 5.06 8.50
C ALA A 122 8.74 5.18 7.79
N ALA A 123 8.77 5.08 6.46
CA ALA A 123 9.98 5.28 5.66
C ALA A 123 10.52 6.71 5.79
N TYR A 124 9.63 7.71 5.82
CA TYR A 124 10.03 9.12 5.95
C TYR A 124 10.66 9.44 7.31
N HIS A 125 10.03 8.97 8.39
CA HIS A 125 10.47 9.22 9.77
C HIS A 125 11.45 8.18 10.31
N ALA A 126 11.77 7.14 9.53
CA ALA A 126 12.57 5.99 9.95
C ALA A 126 12.13 5.40 11.30
N SER A 127 10.82 5.32 11.53
CA SER A 127 10.24 4.85 12.80
C SER A 127 8.96 4.05 12.59
N TYR A 128 8.86 2.88 13.22
CA TYR A 128 7.64 2.07 13.24
C TYR A 128 7.52 1.28 14.54
N THR A 129 6.29 0.92 14.90
CA THR A 129 5.98 0.09 16.06
C THR A 129 5.73 -1.35 15.63
N ARG A 130 6.40 -2.31 16.24
CA ARG A 130 6.21 -3.74 16.01
C ARG A 130 4.91 -4.23 16.64
N LEU A 131 4.50 -5.45 16.28
CA LEU A 131 3.32 -6.11 16.84
C LEU A 131 3.40 -6.31 18.36
N ASP A 132 4.61 -6.42 18.92
CA ASP A 132 4.84 -6.53 20.37
C ASP A 132 4.86 -5.17 21.10
N GLY A 133 4.60 -4.07 20.39
CA GLY A 133 4.62 -2.71 20.92
C GLY A 133 6.01 -2.06 20.99
N THR A 134 7.09 -2.78 20.66
CA THR A 134 8.43 -2.20 20.62
C THR A 134 8.59 -1.25 19.43
N VAL A 135 9.25 -0.12 19.65
CA VAL A 135 9.53 0.87 18.60
C VAL A 135 10.90 0.60 17.99
N VAL A 136 10.95 0.56 16.67
CA VAL A 136 12.19 0.63 15.88
C VAL A 136 12.30 2.04 15.36
N SER A 137 13.43 2.70 15.60
CA SER A 137 13.67 4.07 15.15
C SER A 137 15.15 4.30 14.83
N GLY A 138 15.46 5.23 13.92
CA GLY A 138 16.83 5.61 13.57
C GLY A 138 16.92 6.96 12.85
N PRO A 139 18.10 7.33 12.31
CA PRO A 139 18.26 8.51 11.47
C PRO A 139 17.29 8.49 10.28
N SER A 140 16.66 9.63 9.98
CA SER A 140 15.58 9.69 9.00
C SER A 140 15.84 10.67 7.86
N VAL A 141 15.16 10.48 6.74
CA VAL A 141 15.15 11.48 5.65
C VAL A 141 14.37 12.73 6.05
N SER A 142 13.41 12.63 6.98
CA SER A 142 12.78 13.78 7.63
C SER A 142 13.82 14.70 8.30
N ASP A 143 14.77 14.15 9.06
CA ASP A 143 15.83 14.95 9.69
C ASP A 143 16.67 15.70 8.65
N MET A 144 16.97 15.07 7.51
CA MET A 144 17.71 15.70 6.42
C MET A 144 16.90 16.82 5.76
N VAL A 145 15.63 16.57 5.43
CA VAL A 145 14.74 17.57 4.82
C VAL A 145 14.55 18.73 5.79
N LYS A 146 14.39 18.48 7.08
CA LYS A 146 14.23 19.53 8.10
C LYS A 146 15.43 20.46 8.18
N VAL A 147 16.64 19.94 8.03
CA VAL A 147 17.86 20.76 7.99
C VAL A 147 17.93 21.60 6.71
N ALA A 148 17.48 21.05 5.58
CA ALA A 148 17.49 21.75 4.29
C ALA A 148 16.37 22.80 4.17
N ASP A 149 15.15 22.43 4.53
CA ASP A 149 13.94 23.23 4.47
C ASP A 149 12.92 22.74 5.54
N PRO A 150 12.87 23.40 6.72
CA PRO A 150 11.93 23.04 7.80
C PRO A 150 10.45 23.17 7.41
N ALA A 151 10.12 24.02 6.44
CA ALA A 151 8.74 24.20 6.01
C ALA A 151 8.27 23.01 5.16
N ILE A 152 9.15 22.48 4.29
CA ILE A 152 8.86 21.28 3.50
C ILE A 152 8.77 20.04 4.39
N ASP A 153 9.66 19.88 5.39
CA ASP A 153 9.58 18.76 6.35
C ASP A 153 8.24 18.75 7.09
N LYS A 154 7.83 19.92 7.60
CA LYS A 154 6.53 20.05 8.25
C LYS A 154 5.38 19.72 7.30
N GLU A 155 5.39 20.28 6.09
CA GLU A 155 4.34 20.04 5.11
C GLU A 155 4.22 18.55 4.75
N LEU A 156 5.34 17.88 4.46
CA LEU A 156 5.33 16.47 4.10
C LEU A 156 4.87 15.60 5.28
N SER A 157 5.34 15.88 6.49
CA SER A 157 4.90 15.18 7.70
C SER A 157 3.38 15.32 7.91
N ASP A 158 2.85 16.54 7.81
CA ASP A 158 1.42 16.81 7.98
C ASP A 158 0.58 16.07 6.91
N LYS A 159 1.07 15.99 5.66
CA LYS A 159 0.37 15.29 4.57
C LYS A 159 0.43 13.77 4.69
N LEU A 160 1.55 13.22 5.15
CA LEU A 160 1.67 11.80 5.48
C LEU A 160 0.71 11.41 6.61
N ASP A 161 0.55 12.26 7.63
CA ASP A 161 -0.45 12.05 8.68
C ASP A 161 -1.88 12.18 8.14
N ALA A 162 -2.12 13.13 7.23
CA ALA A 162 -3.41 13.29 6.60
C ALA A 162 -3.81 12.05 5.78
N SER A 163 -2.93 11.49 4.96
CA SER A 163 -3.24 10.29 4.15
C SER A 163 -3.52 9.08 5.04
N VAL A 164 -2.73 8.86 6.09
CA VAL A 164 -3.01 7.82 7.10
C VAL A 164 -4.37 8.03 7.76
N ALA A 165 -4.73 9.27 8.13
CA ALA A 165 -6.03 9.56 8.72
C ALA A 165 -7.19 9.29 7.75
N LYS A 166 -7.02 9.56 6.45
CA LYS A 166 -8.03 9.22 5.43
C LYS A 166 -8.18 7.72 5.24
N MET A 167 -7.09 6.95 5.25
CA MET A 167 -7.14 5.49 5.25
C MET A 167 -7.83 4.93 6.51
N GLN A 168 -7.62 5.56 7.67
CA GLN A 168 -8.34 5.21 8.89
C GLN A 168 -9.84 5.45 8.79
N ALA A 169 -10.29 6.46 8.02
CA ALA A 169 -11.71 6.69 7.77
C ALA A 169 -12.33 5.56 6.93
N ILE A 170 -11.63 5.09 5.89
CA ILE A 170 -12.05 3.91 5.10
C ILE A 170 -12.18 2.68 6.02
N LYS A 171 -11.16 2.44 6.86
CA LYS A 171 -11.19 1.37 7.86
C LYS A 171 -12.35 1.51 8.85
N ALA A 172 -12.64 2.72 9.31
CA ALA A 172 -13.72 2.94 10.27
C ALA A 172 -15.09 2.57 9.68
N ARG A 173 -15.33 2.86 8.39
CA ARG A 173 -16.54 2.45 7.66
C ARG A 173 -16.61 0.92 7.52
N ALA A 174 -15.51 0.27 7.16
CA ALA A 174 -15.41 -1.20 7.10
C ALA A 174 -15.74 -1.86 8.44
N LEU A 175 -15.17 -1.36 9.55
CA LEU A 175 -15.48 -1.85 10.89
C LEU A 175 -16.90 -1.53 11.36
N ALA A 176 -17.55 -0.52 10.77
CA ALA A 176 -18.95 -0.20 11.01
C ALA A 176 -19.93 -1.04 10.17
N GLY A 177 -19.43 -1.97 9.36
CA GLY A 177 -20.24 -2.91 8.58
C GLY A 177 -20.39 -2.56 7.10
N GLU A 178 -19.63 -1.59 6.58
CA GLU A 178 -19.59 -1.24 5.16
C GLU A 178 -18.21 -1.56 4.58
N ALA A 179 -18.07 -2.76 4.01
CA ALA A 179 -16.82 -3.24 3.44
C ALA A 179 -16.35 -2.37 2.24
N TYR A 180 -15.09 -2.55 1.82
CA TYR A 180 -14.46 -1.63 0.87
C TYR A 180 -15.13 -1.65 -0.51
N ASP A 181 -15.47 -2.83 -1.03
CA ASP A 181 -16.33 -3.06 -2.21
C ASP A 181 -17.61 -2.22 -2.17
N GLN A 182 -18.24 -2.14 -1.00
CA GLN A 182 -19.45 -1.34 -0.80
C GLN A 182 -19.14 0.16 -0.82
N GLN A 183 -17.97 0.56 -0.28
CA GLN A 183 -17.53 1.95 -0.29
C GLN A 183 -17.20 2.46 -1.70
N ILE A 184 -16.78 1.60 -2.63
CA ILE A 184 -16.54 1.96 -4.03
C ILE A 184 -17.75 1.73 -4.95
N ALA A 185 -18.88 1.27 -4.40
CA ALA A 185 -20.05 0.89 -5.19
C ALA A 185 -20.70 2.06 -5.93
N GLU A 186 -21.28 1.77 -7.10
CA GLU A 186 -22.07 2.75 -7.85
C GLU A 186 -23.22 3.27 -6.97
N GLY A 187 -23.39 4.59 -6.93
CA GLY A 187 -24.43 5.25 -6.15
C GLY A 187 -24.11 5.43 -4.66
N ASN A 188 -23.04 4.84 -4.12
CA ASN A 188 -22.61 5.10 -2.74
C ASN A 188 -21.81 6.41 -2.65
N THR A 189 -22.51 7.55 -2.62
CA THR A 189 -21.86 8.87 -2.62
C THR A 189 -20.92 9.09 -1.42
N GLU A 190 -21.28 8.62 -0.23
CA GLU A 190 -20.46 8.81 0.97
C GLU A 190 -19.23 7.90 1.02
N GLY A 191 -19.39 6.63 0.64
CA GLY A 191 -18.28 5.69 0.48
C GLY A 191 -17.28 6.20 -0.56
N ASN A 192 -17.78 6.55 -1.75
CA ASN A 192 -16.95 7.03 -2.86
C ASN A 192 -16.17 8.30 -2.46
N ALA A 193 -16.81 9.23 -1.75
CA ALA A 193 -16.15 10.43 -1.25
C ALA A 193 -15.07 10.11 -0.20
N THR A 194 -15.29 9.08 0.63
CA THR A 194 -14.31 8.65 1.64
C THR A 194 -13.06 8.06 0.98
N VAL A 195 -13.24 7.19 -0.02
CA VAL A 195 -12.14 6.60 -0.81
C VAL A 195 -11.42 7.68 -1.62
N GLN A 196 -12.17 8.56 -2.31
CA GLN A 196 -11.59 9.65 -3.08
C GLN A 196 -10.74 10.59 -2.21
N ALA A 197 -11.17 10.90 -0.98
CA ALA A 197 -10.40 11.75 -0.09
C ALA A 197 -9.05 11.14 0.32
N ALA A 198 -8.94 9.80 0.39
CA ALA A 198 -7.67 9.12 0.62
C ALA A 198 -6.78 9.14 -0.63
N ILE A 199 -7.35 8.92 -1.81
CA ILE A 199 -6.65 9.06 -3.11
C ILE A 199 -6.06 10.48 -3.25
N ASP A 200 -6.87 11.51 -3.00
CA ASP A 200 -6.44 12.90 -3.09
C ASP A 200 -5.29 13.22 -2.13
N ALA A 201 -5.32 12.66 -0.91
CA ALA A 201 -4.26 12.84 0.08
C ALA A 201 -2.94 12.17 -0.35
N LEU A 202 -3.00 10.99 -0.99
CA LEU A 202 -1.83 10.33 -1.55
C LEU A 202 -1.23 11.10 -2.74
N ILE A 203 -2.08 11.66 -3.60
CA ILE A 203 -1.62 12.53 -4.70
C ILE A 203 -0.98 13.81 -4.13
N ASP A 204 -1.57 14.40 -3.10
CA ASP A 204 -1.06 15.64 -2.51
C ASP A 204 0.27 15.44 -1.75
N GLN A 205 0.43 14.33 -1.00
CA GLN A 205 1.71 14.03 -0.35
C GLN A 205 2.81 13.79 -1.38
N THR A 206 2.50 13.19 -2.54
CA THR A 206 3.47 12.93 -3.61
C THR A 206 4.15 14.22 -4.08
N LYS A 207 3.39 15.32 -4.24
CA LYS A 207 3.96 16.63 -4.60
C LYS A 207 4.95 17.14 -3.55
N SER A 208 4.71 16.87 -2.27
CA SER A 208 5.62 17.25 -1.20
C SER A 208 6.85 16.34 -1.12
N ILE A 209 6.73 15.06 -1.54
CA ILE A 209 7.87 14.15 -1.75
C ILE A 209 8.79 14.71 -2.85
N GLU A 210 8.26 15.14 -3.99
CA GLU A 210 9.06 15.78 -5.06
C GLU A 210 9.78 17.04 -4.57
N ARG A 211 9.09 17.88 -3.80
CA ARG A 211 9.68 19.09 -3.22
C ARG A 211 10.77 18.77 -2.21
N ALA A 212 10.62 17.72 -1.40
CA ALA A 212 11.63 17.25 -0.48
C ALA A 212 12.91 16.83 -1.23
N VAL A 213 12.77 16.08 -2.33
CA VAL A 213 13.88 15.70 -3.23
C VAL A 213 14.60 16.93 -3.76
N GLY A 214 13.84 17.93 -4.22
CA GLY A 214 14.38 19.21 -4.67
C GLY A 214 15.13 19.98 -3.58
N SER A 215 14.62 20.00 -2.35
CA SER A 215 15.26 20.67 -1.21
C SER A 215 16.63 20.09 -0.87
N LEU A 216 16.77 18.77 -1.02
CA LEU A 216 18.01 18.03 -0.82
C LEU A 216 18.97 18.11 -2.01
N LYS A 217 18.57 18.78 -3.10
CA LYS A 217 19.33 18.90 -4.36
C LYS A 217 19.71 17.54 -4.95
N LEU A 218 18.84 16.55 -4.76
CA LEU A 218 18.97 15.25 -5.40
C LEU A 218 18.62 15.39 -6.89
N ASN A 219 19.12 14.46 -7.71
CA ASN A 219 18.70 14.37 -9.11
C ASN A 219 17.18 14.18 -9.19
N SER A 220 16.56 14.68 -10.26
CA SER A 220 15.15 14.42 -10.52
C SER A 220 14.88 12.92 -10.47
N ILE A 221 13.89 12.53 -9.69
CA ILE A 221 13.41 11.15 -9.64
C ILE A 221 12.11 11.05 -10.42
N ALA A 222 11.89 9.89 -11.05
CA ALA A 222 10.62 9.56 -11.68
C ALA A 222 9.83 8.70 -10.70
N PHE A 223 8.56 9.03 -10.51
CA PHE A 223 7.62 8.14 -9.86
C PHE A 223 6.87 7.36 -10.92
N GLU A 224 6.51 6.13 -10.57
CA GLU A 224 5.60 5.33 -11.38
C GLU A 224 4.24 6.05 -11.48
N GLY A 225 3.73 6.18 -12.71
CA GLY A 225 2.42 6.76 -13.01
C GLY A 225 1.32 5.70 -13.02
N SER A 226 0.10 6.11 -13.36
CA SER A 226 -1.03 5.19 -13.55
C SER A 226 -2.01 5.77 -14.56
N ASP A 227 -2.50 4.95 -15.50
CA ASP A 227 -3.49 5.41 -16.47
C ASP A 227 -4.80 5.86 -15.77
N SER A 228 -5.13 5.30 -14.60
CA SER A 228 -6.30 5.72 -13.80
C SER A 228 -6.21 7.16 -13.27
N LEU A 229 -4.99 7.70 -13.14
CA LEU A 229 -4.70 9.07 -12.73
C LEU A 229 -4.35 9.96 -13.94
N ASP A 230 -3.47 9.48 -14.81
CA ASP A 230 -2.83 10.25 -15.87
C ASP A 230 -3.65 10.27 -17.17
N ALA A 231 -4.50 9.27 -17.38
CA ALA A 231 -5.31 9.12 -18.59
C ALA A 231 -6.66 8.40 -18.34
N PRO A 232 -7.51 8.90 -17.42
CA PRO A 232 -8.71 8.19 -16.96
C PRO A 232 -9.71 7.86 -18.09
N ASP A 233 -9.75 8.62 -19.18
CA ASP A 233 -10.61 8.30 -20.33
C ASP A 233 -10.20 7.00 -21.07
N LYS A 234 -8.98 6.50 -20.84
CA LYS A 234 -8.51 5.25 -21.45
C LYS A 234 -9.00 4.01 -20.70
N VAL A 235 -9.26 4.10 -19.40
CA VAL A 235 -9.65 2.91 -18.60
C VAL A 235 -11.05 2.40 -18.93
N PHE A 236 -11.85 3.19 -19.65
CA PHE A 236 -13.19 2.81 -20.10
C PHE A 236 -13.24 2.25 -21.54
N LYS A 237 -12.10 1.95 -22.17
CA LYS A 237 -12.02 1.46 -23.56
C LYS A 237 -11.63 0.00 -23.62
#